data_AF-A0A923Q516-F1
#
_entry.id   AF-A0A923Q516-F1
#
_cell.length_a   1.000
_cell.length_b   1.000
_cell.length_c   1.000
_cell.angle_alpha   90.00
_cell.angle_beta   90.00
_cell.angle_gamma   90.00
#
_symmetry.space_group_name_H-M   'P 1'
#
loop_
_entity.id
_entity.type
_entity.pdbx_description
1 polymer ?
#
loop_
_entity_poly.entity_id
_entity_poly.type
_entity_poly.pdbx_seq_one_letter_code
_entity_poly.pdbx_strand_id
1 'polypeptide(L)'
;MFFSFLLSISCASPSRQPTAVQNPGAPLELAEALQMGAVPAVARLRSQLTALSFEGLDSRDPAMVLPAGLRAEKPAKISKEKNQQSQFIRKFKTWKFAKKLRRAQELTVDFGCESAMETQALAFTFEIDFPENDAISWSQVLHEKVLTCQSYNPQESLFKLAIFAIQKNECPRAIEYLNKFPAIPERGINDRVAYVRSLCAGPNTVDNRNPWGGYGILLTDTNPETRKSPIWTLSVFSGSADWDRLLASFIELHEKNQQATIHYLATKINYEKFRALPVSFQTAMLTVMSFSGADLPVFQTLHKYLSEHPEMIAPSVAGLLFPTRYWEKIVQYSAHADPLLVKALIRQESAFNPLARSRARAA
;
A
#
# COMPACT_ATOMS: atom_id res chain seq x y z
N MET A 1 22.24 -60.27 -29.39
CA MET A 1 23.07 -59.36 -28.57
C MET A 1 22.17 -58.25 -28.04
N PHE A 2 21.72 -58.39 -26.80
CA PHE A 2 20.93 -57.37 -26.09
C PHE A 2 21.85 -56.76 -25.03
N PHE A 3 22.11 -55.46 -25.11
CA PHE A 3 22.81 -54.72 -24.06
C PHE A 3 21.78 -54.05 -23.15
N SER A 4 21.66 -54.56 -21.92
CA SER A 4 20.96 -53.91 -20.81
C SER A 4 21.81 -52.75 -20.29
N PHE A 5 21.29 -51.53 -20.36
CA PHE A 5 21.81 -50.39 -19.62
C PHE A 5 21.05 -50.25 -18.29
N LEU A 6 21.71 -50.59 -17.19
CA LEU A 6 21.29 -50.23 -15.83
C LEU A 6 21.87 -48.86 -15.51
N LEU A 7 21.01 -47.83 -15.47
CA LEU A 7 21.33 -46.50 -14.97
C LEU A 7 20.99 -46.43 -13.48
N SER A 8 22.03 -46.45 -12.65
CA SER A 8 21.95 -46.20 -11.21
C SER A 8 21.77 -44.70 -10.97
N ILE A 9 20.57 -44.26 -10.60
CA ILE A 9 20.31 -42.89 -10.16
C ILE A 9 20.65 -42.80 -8.67
N SER A 10 21.79 -42.21 -8.34
CA SER A 10 22.16 -41.84 -6.98
C SER A 10 21.33 -40.63 -6.52
N CYS A 11 20.39 -40.86 -5.62
CA CYS A 11 19.72 -39.79 -4.86
C CYS A 11 20.71 -39.15 -3.87
N ALA A 12 21.36 -38.07 -4.27
CA ALA A 12 22.07 -37.19 -3.35
C ALA A 12 21.05 -36.27 -2.66
N SER A 13 20.63 -36.65 -1.45
CA SER A 13 19.92 -35.72 -0.54
C SER A 13 20.84 -34.56 -0.17
N PRO A 14 20.41 -33.29 -0.27
CA PRO A 14 21.20 -32.18 0.25
C PRO A 14 21.27 -32.30 1.77
N SER A 15 22.46 -32.58 2.29
CA SER A 15 22.70 -32.56 3.74
C SER A 15 22.57 -31.12 4.22
N ARG A 16 21.44 -30.79 4.87
CA ARG A 16 21.34 -29.61 5.73
C ARG A 16 22.29 -29.83 6.90
N GLN A 17 23.49 -29.26 6.83
CA GLN A 17 24.35 -29.13 7.99
C GLN A 17 23.59 -28.33 9.06
N PRO A 18 23.63 -28.74 10.34
CA PRO A 18 23.04 -27.98 11.43
C PRO A 18 23.77 -26.63 11.52
N THR A 19 23.04 -25.55 11.22
CA THR A 19 23.52 -24.18 11.39
C THR A 19 23.90 -23.99 12.84
N ALA A 20 25.15 -23.60 13.10
CA ALA A 20 25.64 -23.29 14.44
C ALA A 20 24.69 -22.31 15.14
N VAL A 21 24.30 -22.63 16.37
CA VAL A 21 23.42 -21.80 17.20
C VAL A 21 24.17 -20.49 17.49
N GLN A 22 23.78 -19.42 16.79
CA GLN A 22 24.33 -18.09 17.01
C GLN A 22 24.08 -17.61 18.45
N ASN A 23 25.00 -16.79 18.96
CA ASN A 23 24.92 -16.17 20.28
C ASN A 23 23.54 -15.52 20.52
N PRO A 24 22.81 -15.87 21.60
CA PRO A 24 21.45 -15.39 21.87
C PRO A 24 21.32 -13.88 22.13
N GLY A 25 22.44 -13.14 22.20
CA GLY A 25 22.47 -11.69 22.44
C GLY A 25 22.59 -10.80 21.21
N ALA A 26 22.89 -11.33 20.02
CA ALA A 26 23.01 -10.49 18.82
C ALA A 26 21.60 -10.14 18.28
N PRO A 27 21.36 -8.86 17.91
CA PRO A 27 20.10 -8.46 17.30
C PRO A 27 19.87 -9.27 16.02
N LEU A 28 18.68 -9.83 15.87
CA LEU A 28 18.30 -10.59 14.68
C LEU A 28 18.00 -9.60 13.56
N GLU A 29 18.71 -9.68 12.44
CA GLU A 29 18.41 -8.85 11.27
C GLU A 29 17.21 -9.38 10.49
N LEU A 30 16.46 -8.51 9.84
CA LEU A 30 15.30 -8.88 9.03
C LEU A 30 15.68 -9.80 7.87
N ALA A 31 16.80 -9.52 7.19
CA ALA A 31 17.27 -10.37 6.10
C ALA A 31 17.54 -11.80 6.60
N GLU A 32 18.21 -11.92 7.75
CA GLU A 32 18.50 -13.20 8.39
C GLU A 32 17.21 -13.93 8.80
N ALA A 33 16.26 -13.22 9.43
CA ALA A 33 14.96 -13.76 9.84
C ALA A 33 14.17 -14.32 8.65
N LEU A 34 14.11 -13.58 7.54
CA LEU A 34 13.42 -14.02 6.33
C LEU A 34 14.10 -15.23 5.67
N GLN A 35 15.43 -15.27 5.69
CA GLN A 35 16.21 -16.37 5.11
C GLN A 35 16.07 -17.67 5.91
N MET A 36 16.08 -17.62 7.24
CA MET A 36 15.89 -18.82 8.07
C MET A 36 14.45 -19.34 8.04
N GLY A 37 13.49 -18.46 7.75
CA GLY A 37 12.07 -18.78 7.65
C GLY A 37 11.33 -18.71 8.99
N ALA A 38 10.02 -18.97 8.94
CA ALA A 38 9.09 -18.67 10.02
C ALA A 38 9.44 -19.32 11.37
N VAL A 39 9.59 -20.64 11.37
CA VAL A 39 9.78 -21.43 12.61
C VAL A 39 11.03 -21.00 13.39
N PRO A 40 12.25 -20.99 12.82
CA PRO A 40 13.44 -20.61 13.59
C PRO A 40 13.45 -19.12 13.97
N ALA A 41 12.93 -18.23 13.11
CA ALA A 41 12.85 -16.81 13.43
C ALA A 41 11.90 -16.53 14.62
N VAL A 42 10.72 -17.14 14.60
CA VAL A 42 9.73 -17.01 15.70
C VAL A 42 10.27 -17.62 16.98
N ALA A 43 10.95 -18.77 16.92
CA ALA A 43 11.58 -19.38 18.10
C ALA A 43 12.66 -18.47 18.72
N ARG A 44 13.47 -17.78 17.90
CA ARG A 44 14.47 -16.82 18.37
C ARG A 44 13.85 -15.58 19.01
N LEU A 45 12.74 -15.08 18.46
CA LEU A 45 11.98 -14.00 19.11
C LEU A 45 11.38 -14.49 20.45
N ARG A 46 10.83 -15.71 20.47
CA ARG A 46 10.24 -16.30 21.67
C ARG A 46 11.26 -16.41 22.80
N SER A 47 12.50 -16.80 22.52
CA SER A 47 13.54 -16.93 23.56
C SER A 47 13.97 -15.60 24.19
N GLN A 48 13.70 -14.47 23.51
CA GLN A 48 14.01 -13.13 24.03
C GLN A 48 12.83 -12.52 24.80
N LEU A 49 11.63 -13.08 24.65
CA LEU A 49 10.40 -12.47 25.09
C LEU A 49 10.08 -12.82 26.54
N THR A 50 9.91 -11.79 27.37
CA THR A 50 9.56 -11.92 28.81
C THR A 50 8.07 -11.66 29.08
N ALA A 51 7.38 -10.98 28.17
CA ALA A 51 5.96 -10.66 28.31
C ALA A 51 5.09 -11.93 28.24
N LEU A 52 3.97 -11.90 28.94
CA LEU A 52 2.94 -12.94 28.83
C LEU A 52 1.92 -12.57 27.76
N SER A 53 1.36 -13.56 27.08
CA SER A 53 0.27 -13.34 26.13
C SER A 53 -0.99 -12.80 26.81
N PHE A 54 -1.92 -12.31 25.99
CA PHE A 54 -3.28 -12.04 26.45
C PHE A 54 -4.05 -13.36 26.57
N GLU A 55 -4.81 -13.48 27.66
CA GLU A 55 -5.75 -14.59 27.85
C GLU A 55 -7.04 -14.35 27.04
N GLY A 56 -7.77 -15.41 26.70
CA GLY A 56 -9.08 -15.31 26.02
C GLY A 56 -9.04 -15.00 24.52
N LEU A 57 -7.90 -15.24 23.86
CA LEU A 57 -7.73 -15.07 22.40
C LEU A 57 -8.41 -16.16 21.56
N ASP A 58 -8.95 -17.19 22.21
CA ASP A 58 -9.82 -18.22 21.66
C ASP A 58 -11.31 -17.81 21.66
N SER A 59 -11.65 -16.65 22.24
CA SER A 59 -13.01 -16.13 22.25
C SER A 59 -13.52 -15.78 20.84
N ARG A 60 -14.85 -15.60 20.73
CA ARG A 60 -15.51 -15.24 19.46
C ARG A 60 -15.02 -13.91 18.88
N ASP A 61 -14.62 -12.98 19.74
CA ASP A 61 -14.03 -11.69 19.35
C ASP A 61 -12.75 -11.43 20.16
N PRO A 62 -11.60 -11.98 19.72
CA PRO A 62 -10.36 -11.88 20.47
C PRO A 62 -9.80 -10.45 20.50
N ALA A 63 -10.36 -9.51 19.73
CA ALA A 63 -9.98 -8.11 19.86
C ALA A 63 -10.59 -7.46 21.12
N MET A 64 -11.65 -8.03 21.71
CA MET A 64 -12.29 -7.47 22.91
C MET A 64 -11.42 -7.57 24.16
N VAL A 65 -10.51 -8.54 24.22
CA VAL A 65 -9.54 -8.67 25.33
C VAL A 65 -8.39 -7.67 25.21
N LEU A 66 -8.22 -7.02 24.05
CA LEU A 66 -7.15 -6.04 23.86
C LEU A 66 -7.49 -4.71 24.56
N PRO A 67 -6.53 -4.11 25.28
CA PRO A 67 -6.63 -2.76 25.81
C PRO A 67 -7.07 -1.74 24.74
N ALA A 68 -7.80 -0.71 25.15
CA ALA A 68 -8.26 0.34 24.23
C ALA A 68 -7.11 1.03 23.48
N GLY A 69 -5.92 1.11 24.09
CA GLY A 69 -4.72 1.66 23.47
C GLY A 69 -4.22 0.87 22.25
N LEU A 70 -4.47 -0.45 22.20
CA LEU A 70 -4.07 -1.31 21.10
C LEU A 70 -5.09 -1.36 19.97
N ARG A 71 -6.36 -1.00 20.23
CA ARG A 71 -7.45 -1.13 19.26
C ARG A 71 -7.54 0.08 18.34
N ALA A 72 -7.83 -0.18 17.08
CA ALA A 72 -8.09 0.86 16.09
C ALA A 72 -9.19 1.80 16.59
N GLU A 73 -8.92 3.10 16.50
CA GLU A 73 -9.93 4.11 16.80
C GLU A 73 -11.03 4.07 15.74
N LYS A 74 -12.26 4.40 16.13
CA LYS A 74 -13.36 4.47 15.15
C LYS A 74 -12.97 5.51 14.10
N PRO A 75 -12.97 5.17 12.80
CA PRO A 75 -12.60 6.11 11.76
C PRO A 75 -13.49 7.34 11.90
N ALA A 76 -12.89 8.52 11.78
CA ALA A 76 -13.64 9.77 11.74
C ALA A 76 -14.74 9.64 10.66
N LYS A 77 -15.95 10.11 10.97
CA LYS A 77 -17.04 10.12 9.99
C LYS A 77 -16.54 10.84 8.74
N ILE A 78 -16.72 10.22 7.56
CA ILE A 78 -16.42 10.83 6.27
C ILE A 78 -16.99 12.25 6.27
N SER A 79 -16.18 13.24 5.89
CA SER A 79 -16.63 14.64 5.88
C SER A 79 -17.90 14.77 5.04
N LYS A 80 -18.83 15.63 5.48
CA LYS A 80 -20.09 15.88 4.75
C LYS A 80 -19.82 16.22 3.27
N GLU A 81 -18.75 16.95 2.99
CA GLU A 81 -18.31 17.36 1.67
C GLU A 81 -17.96 16.18 0.74
N LYS A 82 -17.14 15.23 1.19
CA LYS A 82 -16.78 14.04 0.37
C LYS A 82 -18.01 13.19 0.03
N ASN A 83 -18.97 13.12 0.95
CA ASN A 83 -20.24 12.43 0.71
C ASN A 83 -21.08 13.17 -0.34
N GLN A 84 -21.16 14.49 -0.26
CA GLN A 84 -21.92 15.31 -1.21
C GLN A 84 -21.33 15.27 -2.63
N GLN A 85 -20.01 15.39 -2.79
CA GLN A 85 -19.34 15.24 -4.09
C GLN A 85 -19.63 13.86 -4.71
N SER A 86 -19.56 12.80 -3.91
CA SER A 86 -19.89 11.43 -4.35
C SER A 86 -21.35 11.29 -4.82
N GLN A 87 -22.29 11.99 -4.18
CA GLN A 87 -23.69 12.01 -4.60
C GLN A 87 -23.87 12.72 -5.94
N PHE A 88 -23.22 13.85 -6.16
CA PHE A 88 -23.23 14.54 -7.46
C PHE A 88 -22.66 13.65 -8.58
N ILE A 89 -21.50 13.02 -8.36
CA ILE A 89 -20.89 12.11 -9.34
C ILE A 89 -21.86 10.97 -9.69
N ARG A 90 -22.49 10.33 -8.69
CA ARG A 90 -23.48 9.26 -8.94
C ARG A 90 -24.67 9.76 -9.74
N LYS A 91 -25.18 10.95 -9.42
CA LYS A 91 -26.28 11.59 -10.16
C LYS A 91 -25.90 11.83 -11.61
N PHE A 92 -24.77 12.48 -11.89
CA PHE A 92 -24.36 12.83 -13.24
C PHE A 92 -23.93 11.65 -14.11
N LYS A 93 -23.41 10.57 -13.51
CA LYS A 93 -23.12 9.31 -14.23
C LYS A 93 -24.34 8.71 -14.94
N THR A 94 -25.55 8.98 -14.44
CA THR A 94 -26.80 8.49 -15.06
C THR A 94 -27.34 9.40 -16.16
N TRP A 95 -26.76 10.58 -16.36
CA TRP A 95 -27.26 11.56 -17.31
C TRP A 95 -26.71 11.29 -18.71
N LYS A 96 -27.55 11.50 -19.73
CA LYS A 96 -27.12 11.56 -21.13
C LYS A 96 -26.22 12.78 -21.35
N PHE A 97 -25.30 12.68 -22.32
CA PHE A 97 -24.35 13.73 -22.65
C PHE A 97 -25.00 15.11 -22.87
N ALA A 98 -26.06 15.20 -23.68
CA ALA A 98 -26.77 16.46 -23.93
C ALA A 98 -27.30 17.15 -22.65
N LYS A 99 -27.69 16.36 -21.64
CA LYS A 99 -28.14 16.89 -20.35
C LYS A 99 -26.97 17.40 -19.50
N LYS A 100 -25.83 16.69 -19.51
CA LYS A 100 -24.59 17.16 -18.87
C LYS A 100 -24.14 18.48 -19.50
N LEU A 101 -24.15 18.56 -20.83
CA LEU A 101 -23.76 19.74 -21.61
C LEU A 101 -24.61 20.96 -21.24
N ARG A 102 -25.94 20.82 -21.24
CA ARG A 102 -26.85 21.90 -20.82
C ARG A 102 -26.55 22.39 -19.40
N ARG A 103 -26.34 21.45 -18.45
CA ARG A 103 -26.00 21.82 -17.07
C ARG A 103 -24.63 22.49 -16.97
N ALA A 104 -23.66 22.07 -17.77
CA ALA A 104 -22.34 22.69 -17.82
C ALA A 104 -22.41 24.14 -18.29
N GLN A 105 -23.22 24.42 -19.31
CA GLN A 105 -23.50 25.77 -19.81
C GLN A 105 -24.13 26.63 -18.71
N GLU A 106 -25.18 26.12 -18.04
CA GLU A 106 -25.82 26.80 -16.90
C GLU A 106 -24.82 27.14 -15.79
N LEU A 107 -24.03 26.16 -15.34
CA LEU A 107 -23.04 26.34 -14.28
C LEU A 107 -21.86 27.24 -14.67
N THR A 108 -21.61 27.44 -15.97
CA THR A 108 -20.53 28.30 -16.46
C THR A 108 -20.98 29.77 -16.54
N VAL A 109 -22.25 29.99 -16.89
CA VAL A 109 -22.87 31.32 -16.97
C VAL A 109 -23.18 31.87 -15.59
N ASP A 110 -23.78 31.06 -14.72
CA ASP A 110 -24.20 31.45 -13.36
C ASP A 110 -23.34 30.72 -12.32
N PHE A 111 -22.02 30.89 -12.43
CA PHE A 111 -21.08 30.23 -11.53
C PHE A 111 -20.95 30.99 -10.20
N GLY A 112 -21.41 30.36 -9.11
CA GLY A 112 -21.10 30.77 -7.74
C GLY A 112 -20.21 29.74 -7.01
N CYS A 113 -19.46 30.20 -6.00
CA CYS A 113 -18.55 29.36 -5.21
C CYS A 113 -19.26 28.19 -4.50
N GLU A 114 -20.52 28.37 -4.13
CA GLU A 114 -21.41 27.35 -3.57
C GLU A 114 -21.67 26.20 -4.54
N SER A 115 -21.54 26.44 -5.85
CA SER A 115 -21.67 25.43 -6.90
C SER A 115 -20.36 24.74 -7.24
N ALA A 116 -19.21 25.15 -6.69
CA ALA A 116 -17.88 24.65 -7.06
C ALA A 116 -17.77 23.11 -6.98
N MET A 117 -18.36 22.51 -5.94
CA MET A 117 -18.39 21.05 -5.78
C MET A 117 -19.24 20.36 -6.85
N GLU A 118 -20.41 20.92 -7.19
CA GLU A 118 -21.26 20.40 -8.27
C GLU A 118 -20.54 20.51 -9.61
N THR A 119 -19.95 21.67 -9.88
CA THR A 119 -19.19 21.98 -11.10
C THR A 119 -17.99 21.04 -11.27
N GLN A 120 -17.21 20.80 -10.23
CA GLN A 120 -16.10 19.85 -10.27
C GLN A 120 -16.58 18.41 -10.47
N ALA A 121 -17.66 18.00 -9.78
CA ALA A 121 -18.24 16.67 -9.96
C ALA A 121 -18.74 16.46 -11.39
N LEU A 122 -19.37 17.47 -11.99
CA LEU A 122 -19.81 17.43 -13.38
C LEU A 122 -18.61 17.32 -14.33
N ALA A 123 -17.55 18.09 -14.10
CA ALA A 123 -16.30 18.04 -14.87
C ALA A 123 -15.69 16.63 -14.91
N PHE A 124 -15.65 15.92 -13.77
CA PHE A 124 -15.21 14.52 -13.72
C PHE A 124 -16.11 13.58 -14.51
N THR A 125 -17.42 13.84 -14.55
CA THR A 125 -18.34 12.95 -15.28
C THR A 125 -18.29 13.13 -16.79
N PHE A 126 -17.73 14.23 -17.30
CA PHE A 126 -17.39 14.37 -18.72
C PHE A 126 -16.19 13.51 -19.11
N GLU A 127 -15.26 13.22 -18.18
CA GLU A 127 -14.10 12.35 -18.47
C GLU A 127 -14.49 10.92 -18.85
N ILE A 128 -15.68 10.48 -18.45
CA ILE A 128 -16.23 9.16 -18.82
C ILE A 128 -16.59 9.12 -20.31
N ASP A 129 -16.92 10.28 -20.89
CA ASP A 129 -17.35 10.40 -22.29
C ASP A 129 -16.16 10.69 -23.22
N PHE A 130 -14.91 10.56 -22.75
CA PHE A 130 -13.73 10.68 -23.60
C PHE A 130 -13.68 9.53 -24.63
N PRO A 131 -13.22 9.78 -25.87
CA PRO A 131 -12.44 10.94 -26.33
C PRO A 131 -13.24 12.06 -27.02
N GLU A 132 -14.55 12.20 -26.77
CA GLU A 132 -15.36 13.26 -27.39
C GLU A 132 -14.78 14.66 -27.14
N ASN A 133 -14.48 15.41 -28.20
CA ASN A 133 -13.80 16.72 -28.10
C ASN A 133 -14.57 17.70 -27.22
N ASP A 134 -15.90 17.76 -27.38
CA ASP A 134 -16.76 18.61 -26.55
C ASP A 134 -16.67 18.23 -25.08
N ALA A 135 -16.58 16.93 -24.75
CA ALA A 135 -16.45 16.47 -23.37
C ALA A 135 -15.13 16.96 -22.75
N ILE A 136 -14.03 16.88 -23.50
CA ILE A 136 -12.71 17.37 -23.07
C ILE A 136 -12.74 18.88 -22.84
N SER A 137 -13.27 19.64 -23.80
CA SER A 137 -13.39 21.10 -23.70
C SER A 137 -14.24 21.54 -22.52
N TRP A 138 -15.41 20.92 -22.30
CA TRP A 138 -16.28 21.27 -21.17
C TRP A 138 -15.69 20.83 -19.83
N SER A 139 -15.03 19.68 -19.76
CA SER A 139 -14.31 19.27 -18.55
C SER A 139 -13.24 20.31 -18.16
N GLN A 140 -12.46 20.79 -19.14
CA GLN A 140 -11.45 21.85 -18.93
C GLN A 140 -12.09 23.14 -18.41
N VAL A 141 -13.12 23.66 -19.10
CA VAL A 141 -13.80 24.92 -18.72
C VAL A 141 -14.35 24.84 -17.30
N LEU A 142 -15.00 23.73 -16.93
CA LEU A 142 -15.55 23.56 -15.60
C LEU A 142 -14.46 23.46 -14.53
N HIS A 143 -13.36 22.75 -14.78
CA HIS A 143 -12.22 22.72 -13.86
C HIS A 143 -11.59 24.11 -13.68
N GLU A 144 -11.47 24.91 -14.74
CA GLU A 144 -10.97 26.29 -14.66
C GLU A 144 -11.90 27.19 -13.86
N LYS A 145 -13.22 27.06 -14.03
CA LYS A 145 -14.21 27.78 -13.20
C LYS A 145 -14.05 27.48 -11.72
N VAL A 146 -13.83 26.21 -11.36
CA VAL A 146 -13.60 25.82 -9.96
C VAL A 146 -12.37 26.53 -9.37
N LEU A 147 -11.32 26.78 -10.17
CA LEU A 147 -10.11 27.47 -9.69
C LEU A 147 -10.34 28.95 -9.34
N THR A 148 -11.44 29.57 -9.80
CA THR A 148 -11.74 30.97 -9.43
C THR A 148 -12.30 31.09 -8.02
N CYS A 149 -12.62 29.98 -7.36
CA CYS A 149 -13.17 29.96 -6.01
C CYS A 149 -12.08 29.71 -4.95
N GLN A 150 -11.80 30.70 -4.11
CA GLN A 150 -10.76 30.59 -3.06
C GLN A 150 -11.20 29.73 -1.86
N SER A 151 -12.50 29.62 -1.60
CA SER A 151 -13.04 28.87 -0.46
C SER A 151 -13.21 27.37 -0.72
N TYR A 152 -12.95 26.91 -1.94
CA TYR A 152 -13.05 25.51 -2.34
C TYR A 152 -11.68 24.90 -2.51
N ASN A 153 -11.52 23.61 -2.16
CA ASN A 153 -10.25 22.89 -2.36
C ASN A 153 -10.04 22.58 -3.86
N PRO A 154 -9.09 23.24 -4.56
CA PRO A 154 -8.97 23.12 -6.00
C PRO A 154 -8.03 21.98 -6.44
N GLN A 155 -7.51 21.18 -5.51
CA GLN A 155 -6.45 20.19 -5.74
C GLN A 155 -6.72 19.31 -6.96
N GLU A 156 -7.87 18.61 -6.99
CA GLU A 156 -8.16 17.70 -8.08
C GLU A 156 -8.29 18.43 -9.43
N SER A 157 -8.88 19.64 -9.44
CA SER A 157 -8.99 20.46 -10.66
C SER A 157 -7.62 20.90 -11.18
N LEU A 158 -6.73 21.36 -10.30
CA LEU A 158 -5.36 21.73 -10.66
C LEU A 158 -4.62 20.56 -11.31
N PHE A 159 -4.72 19.37 -10.70
CA PHE A 159 -4.09 18.17 -11.24
C PHE A 159 -4.65 17.79 -12.61
N LYS A 160 -5.97 17.82 -12.80
CA LYS A 160 -6.60 17.53 -14.10
C LYS A 160 -6.21 18.52 -15.19
N LEU A 161 -6.20 19.81 -14.87
CA LEU A 161 -5.78 20.86 -15.81
C LEU A 161 -4.31 20.72 -16.21
N ALA A 162 -3.44 20.29 -15.30
CA ALA A 162 -2.06 19.94 -15.65
C ALA A 162 -1.98 18.80 -16.68
N ILE A 163 -2.77 17.73 -16.49
CA ILE A 163 -2.84 16.61 -17.46
C ILE A 163 -3.32 17.10 -18.83
N PHE A 164 -4.38 17.92 -18.85
CA PHE A 164 -4.90 18.49 -20.09
C PHE A 164 -3.87 19.37 -20.80
N ALA A 165 -3.13 20.20 -20.06
CA ALA A 165 -2.06 21.02 -20.63
C ALA A 165 -0.94 20.14 -21.22
N ILE A 166 -0.53 19.05 -20.54
CA ILE A 166 0.46 18.10 -21.06
C ILE A 166 -0.02 17.46 -22.37
N GLN A 167 -1.29 17.02 -22.42
CA GLN A 167 -1.88 16.43 -23.64
C GLN A 167 -1.87 17.39 -24.83
N LYS A 168 -1.92 18.70 -24.59
CA LYS A 168 -1.83 19.76 -25.60
C LYS A 168 -0.39 20.23 -25.87
N ASN A 169 0.61 19.59 -25.27
CA ASN A 169 2.02 20.03 -25.29
C ASN A 169 2.23 21.45 -24.70
N GLU A 170 1.34 21.92 -23.82
CA GLU A 170 1.41 23.22 -23.13
C GLU A 170 2.20 23.10 -21.80
N CYS A 171 3.45 22.64 -21.86
CA CYS A 171 4.23 22.35 -20.66
C CYS A 171 4.38 23.51 -19.66
N PRO A 172 4.62 24.77 -20.07
CA PRO A 172 4.68 25.90 -19.12
C PRO A 172 3.41 26.04 -18.28
N ARG A 173 2.24 25.86 -18.91
CA ARG A 173 0.93 25.93 -18.24
C ARG A 173 0.70 24.74 -17.32
N ALA A 174 1.12 23.54 -17.73
CA ALA A 174 1.07 22.36 -16.87
C ALA A 174 1.87 22.56 -15.58
N ILE A 175 3.09 23.09 -15.70
CA ILE A 175 3.96 23.39 -14.55
C ILE A 175 3.31 24.47 -13.66
N GLU A 176 2.68 25.49 -14.23
CA GLU A 176 1.95 26.51 -13.46
C GLU A 176 0.86 25.88 -12.57
N TYR A 177 0.03 24.98 -13.13
CA TYR A 177 -0.99 24.27 -12.34
C TYR A 177 -0.38 23.38 -11.25
N LEU A 178 0.70 22.66 -11.57
CA LEU A 178 1.39 21.77 -10.61
C LEU A 178 2.13 22.55 -9.51
N ASN A 179 2.54 23.79 -9.76
CA ASN A 179 3.14 24.66 -8.75
C ASN A 179 2.09 25.23 -7.79
N LYS A 180 0.85 25.41 -8.25
CA LYS A 180 -0.30 25.79 -7.42
C LYS A 180 -0.88 24.60 -6.64
N PHE A 181 -0.50 23.37 -6.97
CA PHE A 181 -0.97 22.17 -6.28
C PHE A 181 -0.35 22.09 -4.87
N PRO A 182 -1.14 22.19 -3.80
CA PRO A 182 -0.60 22.15 -2.44
C PRO A 182 -0.04 20.76 -2.12
N ALA A 183 1.01 20.70 -1.30
CA ALA A 183 1.52 19.43 -0.79
C ALA A 183 0.43 18.76 0.09
N ILE A 184 0.02 17.55 -0.27
CA ILE A 184 -1.00 16.80 0.47
C ILE A 184 -0.32 15.69 1.26
N PRO A 185 -0.69 15.47 2.53
CA PRO A 185 -0.23 14.30 3.29
C PRO A 185 -0.90 12.98 2.84
N GLU A 186 -1.62 12.97 1.70
CA GLU A 186 -2.25 11.77 1.18
C GLU A 186 -1.25 10.94 0.38
N ARG A 187 -1.24 9.65 0.68
CA ARG A 187 -0.28 8.69 0.15
C ARG A 187 -0.31 8.65 -1.38
N GLY A 188 0.87 8.79 -1.99
CA GLY A 188 1.08 8.61 -3.43
C GLY A 188 0.64 9.79 -4.32
N ILE A 189 -0.04 10.81 -3.78
CA ILE A 189 -0.38 12.00 -4.57
C ILE A 189 0.90 12.77 -4.92
N ASN A 190 1.81 12.94 -3.98
CA ASN A 190 3.07 13.65 -4.23
C ASN A 190 3.92 12.93 -5.28
N ASP A 191 4.02 11.60 -5.24
CA ASP A 191 4.70 10.81 -6.28
C ASP A 191 4.03 10.95 -7.65
N ARG A 192 2.69 11.01 -7.67
CA ARG A 192 1.93 11.23 -8.91
C ARG A 192 2.15 12.63 -9.48
N VAL A 193 2.10 13.67 -8.66
CA VAL A 193 2.39 15.06 -9.04
C VAL A 193 3.81 15.18 -9.56
N ALA A 194 4.77 14.56 -8.87
CA ALA A 194 6.16 14.45 -9.28
C ALA A 194 6.29 13.80 -10.67
N TYR A 195 5.58 12.70 -10.90
CA TYR A 195 5.61 12.00 -12.18
C TYR A 195 5.08 12.88 -13.32
N VAL A 196 3.91 13.48 -13.11
CA VAL A 196 3.30 14.36 -14.09
C VAL A 196 4.18 15.58 -14.37
N ARG A 197 4.83 16.14 -13.36
CA ARG A 197 5.81 17.24 -13.52
C ARG A 197 6.99 16.81 -14.39
N SER A 198 7.49 15.59 -14.23
CA SER A 198 8.62 15.07 -14.99
C SER A 198 8.36 14.96 -16.49
N LEU A 199 7.09 14.81 -16.92
CA LEU A 199 6.72 14.77 -18.33
C LEU A 199 7.02 16.10 -19.05
N CYS A 200 7.15 17.20 -18.31
CA CYS A 200 7.48 18.52 -18.86
C CYS A 200 8.85 19.05 -18.45
N ALA A 201 9.30 18.76 -17.21
CA ALA A 201 10.56 19.28 -16.67
C ALA A 201 11.74 18.29 -16.76
N GLY A 202 11.49 17.05 -17.18
CA GLY A 202 12.46 15.96 -17.14
C GLY A 202 12.53 15.24 -15.78
N PRO A 203 13.19 14.07 -15.71
CA PRO A 203 13.20 13.21 -14.52
C PRO A 203 14.08 13.72 -13.36
N ASN A 204 15.07 14.58 -13.66
CA ASN A 204 16.12 15.00 -12.73
C ASN A 204 15.69 16.13 -11.77
N THR A 205 14.48 16.68 -11.91
CA THR A 205 14.06 17.88 -11.18
C THR A 205 13.12 17.59 -10.00
N VAL A 206 13.08 16.35 -9.50
CA VAL A 206 12.11 15.98 -8.44
C VAL A 206 12.79 15.29 -7.24
N ASP A 207 13.00 16.04 -6.17
CA ASP A 207 13.55 15.51 -4.91
C ASP A 207 12.47 14.80 -4.06
N ASN A 208 12.91 13.90 -3.16
CA ASN A 208 12.10 13.24 -2.13
C ASN A 208 10.89 12.41 -2.61
N ARG A 209 11.16 11.33 -3.33
CA ARG A 209 10.15 10.39 -3.86
C ARG A 209 10.16 9.07 -3.10
N ASN A 210 9.03 8.37 -3.02
CA ASN A 210 9.01 6.96 -2.62
C ASN A 210 9.39 6.09 -3.84
N PRO A 211 10.63 5.57 -3.95
CA PRO A 211 11.09 4.84 -5.14
C PRO A 211 10.32 3.54 -5.39
N TRP A 212 9.51 3.06 -4.44
CA TRP A 212 8.74 1.82 -4.56
C TRP A 212 7.24 2.06 -4.81
N GLY A 213 6.80 3.32 -4.86
CA GLY A 213 5.50 3.68 -5.42
C GLY A 213 5.51 3.48 -6.93
N GLY A 214 4.36 3.16 -7.55
CA GLY A 214 4.29 2.93 -9.00
C GLY A 214 4.88 4.08 -9.82
N TYR A 215 4.56 5.33 -9.45
CA TYR A 215 5.15 6.53 -10.06
C TYR A 215 6.61 6.76 -9.67
N GLY A 216 6.99 6.40 -8.44
CA GLY A 216 8.39 6.47 -7.99
C GLY A 216 9.32 5.57 -8.80
N ILE A 217 8.87 4.36 -9.14
CA ILE A 217 9.62 3.43 -10.02
C ILE A 217 9.84 4.07 -11.40
N LEU A 218 8.79 4.65 -12.01
CA LEU A 218 8.90 5.33 -13.31
C LEU A 218 9.80 6.56 -13.30
N LEU A 219 10.09 7.06 -12.11
CA LEU A 219 10.84 8.26 -11.83
C LEU A 219 12.26 8.00 -11.32
N THR A 220 12.63 6.73 -11.14
CA THR A 220 13.90 6.39 -10.50
C THR A 220 15.09 6.88 -11.30
N ASP A 221 16.00 7.50 -10.56
CA ASP A 221 17.34 7.89 -10.98
C ASP A 221 18.21 6.66 -11.21
N THR A 222 19.17 6.77 -12.11
CA THR A 222 19.97 5.69 -12.74
C THR A 222 20.96 4.94 -11.84
N ASN A 223 20.93 5.09 -10.50
CA ASN A 223 21.94 4.42 -9.66
C ASN A 223 21.47 4.00 -8.25
N PRO A 224 20.68 2.90 -8.13
CA PRO A 224 20.29 2.32 -6.84
C PRO A 224 21.48 1.80 -6.02
N GLU A 225 22.64 1.54 -6.65
CA GLU A 225 23.81 0.92 -6.01
C GLU A 225 24.54 1.84 -5.03
N THR A 226 24.34 3.16 -5.11
CA THR A 226 25.02 4.13 -4.23
C THR A 226 24.33 4.35 -2.89
N ARG A 227 23.08 3.87 -2.73
CA ARG A 227 22.35 4.02 -1.47
C ARG A 227 22.83 2.98 -0.48
N LYS A 228 23.41 3.42 0.64
CA LYS A 228 23.64 2.55 1.79
C LYS A 228 22.29 1.98 2.24
N SER A 229 22.09 0.69 2.05
CA SER A 229 20.87 0.02 2.49
C SER A 229 20.79 0.06 4.01
N PRO A 230 19.72 0.62 4.60
CA PRO A 230 19.53 0.59 6.04
C PRO A 230 19.36 -0.86 6.52
N ILE A 231 19.88 -1.15 7.71
CA ILE A 231 19.75 -2.46 8.35
C ILE A 231 18.51 -2.42 9.24
N TRP A 232 17.59 -3.36 8.99
CA TRP A 232 16.39 -3.53 9.79
C TRP A 232 16.63 -4.67 10.78
N THR A 233 16.49 -4.41 12.07
CA THR A 233 16.66 -5.40 13.14
C THR A 233 15.33 -5.72 13.79
N LEU A 234 15.24 -6.85 14.48
CA LEU A 234 14.05 -7.28 15.21
C LEU A 234 14.30 -7.13 16.72
N SER A 235 13.32 -6.58 17.43
CA SER A 235 13.31 -6.48 18.89
C SER A 235 11.95 -6.89 19.44
N VAL A 236 11.93 -7.50 20.62
CA VAL A 236 10.70 -7.84 21.34
C VAL A 236 10.24 -6.76 22.32
N PHE A 237 11.01 -5.68 22.45
CA PHE A 237 10.74 -4.59 23.40
C PHE A 237 10.29 -3.32 22.67
N SER A 238 9.07 -2.89 22.95
CA SER A 238 8.48 -1.64 22.44
C SER A 238 8.61 -0.47 23.41
N GLY A 239 8.84 -0.75 24.70
CA GLY A 239 8.69 0.22 25.79
C GLY A 239 7.25 0.35 26.30
N SER A 240 6.32 -0.47 25.80
CA SER A 240 4.93 -0.53 26.25
C SER A 240 4.53 -1.96 26.54
N ALA A 241 4.17 -2.23 27.80
CA ALA A 241 3.77 -3.57 28.24
C ALA A 241 2.62 -4.15 27.38
N ASP A 242 1.64 -3.34 27.01
CA ASP A 242 0.51 -3.81 26.19
C ASP A 242 0.95 -4.27 24.79
N TRP A 243 1.85 -3.53 24.14
CA TRP A 243 2.38 -3.91 22.82
C TRP A 243 3.29 -5.14 22.92
N ASP A 244 4.12 -5.23 23.95
CA ASP A 244 4.99 -6.38 24.19
C ASP A 244 4.16 -7.66 24.41
N ARG A 245 3.05 -7.57 25.17
CA ARG A 245 2.08 -8.66 25.34
C ARG A 245 1.35 -9.02 24.04
N LEU A 246 1.08 -8.05 23.17
CA LEU A 246 0.48 -8.32 21.86
C LEU A 246 1.44 -9.10 20.95
N LEU A 247 2.72 -8.73 20.92
CA LEU A 247 3.73 -9.50 20.19
C LEU A 247 3.85 -10.92 20.76
N ALA A 248 3.87 -11.06 22.09
CA ALA A 248 3.86 -12.36 22.77
C ALA A 248 2.67 -13.23 22.31
N SER A 249 1.50 -12.61 22.22
CA SER A 249 0.26 -13.25 21.76
C SER A 249 0.37 -13.71 20.31
N PHE A 250 0.93 -12.90 19.40
CA PHE A 250 1.11 -13.31 18.01
C PHE A 250 2.10 -14.47 17.86
N ILE A 251 3.17 -14.48 18.65
CA ILE A 251 4.13 -15.59 18.66
C ILE A 251 3.44 -16.89 19.13
N GLU A 252 2.72 -16.85 20.25
CA GLU A 252 2.00 -18.03 20.75
C GLU A 252 0.93 -18.53 19.78
N LEU A 253 0.14 -17.62 19.20
CA LEU A 253 -0.85 -17.96 18.18
C LEU A 253 -0.19 -18.57 16.94
N HIS A 254 1.00 -18.11 16.56
CA HIS A 254 1.75 -18.66 15.42
C HIS A 254 2.20 -20.09 15.71
N GLU A 255 2.76 -20.34 16.89
CA GLU A 255 3.18 -21.67 17.35
C GLU A 255 1.99 -22.65 17.44
N LYS A 256 0.81 -22.16 17.82
CA LYS A 256 -0.45 -22.94 17.84
C LYS A 256 -1.14 -23.06 16.48
N ASN A 257 -0.54 -22.53 15.41
CA ASN A 257 -1.11 -22.50 14.06
C ASN A 257 -2.49 -21.80 13.97
N GLN A 258 -2.73 -20.80 14.83
CA GLN A 258 -3.97 -20.01 14.88
C GLN A 258 -3.85 -18.74 14.01
N GLN A 259 -3.47 -18.93 12.74
CA GLN A 259 -3.21 -17.85 11.80
C GLN A 259 -4.43 -16.95 11.59
N ALA A 260 -5.64 -17.52 11.52
CA ALA A 260 -6.88 -16.75 11.35
C ALA A 260 -7.09 -15.72 12.48
N THR A 261 -6.72 -16.06 13.71
CA THR A 261 -6.77 -15.15 14.86
C THR A 261 -5.78 -14.02 14.70
N ILE A 262 -4.55 -14.30 14.26
CA ILE A 262 -3.54 -13.26 13.98
C ILE A 262 -4.03 -12.31 12.88
N HIS A 263 -4.58 -12.83 11.79
CA HIS A 263 -5.16 -12.01 10.72
C HIS A 263 -6.24 -11.09 11.26
N TYR A 264 -7.18 -11.65 12.01
CA TYR A 264 -8.27 -10.90 12.61
C TYR A 264 -7.73 -9.77 13.50
N LEU A 265 -6.86 -10.09 14.46
CA LEU A 265 -6.28 -9.12 15.38
C LEU A 265 -5.49 -8.03 14.65
N ALA A 266 -4.68 -8.39 13.64
CA ALA A 266 -3.95 -7.42 12.82
C ALA A 266 -4.90 -6.41 12.16
N THR A 267 -6.10 -6.79 11.72
CA THR A 267 -7.09 -5.82 11.20
C THR A 267 -7.68 -4.88 12.25
N LYS A 268 -7.47 -5.15 13.55
CA LYS A 268 -8.07 -4.42 14.67
C LYS A 268 -7.09 -3.56 15.43
N ILE A 269 -5.79 -3.57 15.09
CA ILE A 269 -4.80 -2.80 15.85
C ILE A 269 -4.77 -1.31 15.48
N ASN A 270 -4.34 -0.48 16.42
CA ASN A 270 -4.10 0.94 16.18
C ASN A 270 -2.77 1.16 15.46
N TYR A 271 -2.82 1.22 14.13
CA TYR A 271 -1.65 1.44 13.29
C TYR A 271 -1.00 2.81 13.43
N GLU A 272 -1.70 3.81 13.98
CA GLU A 272 -1.09 5.11 14.25
C GLU A 272 -0.16 5.03 15.46
N LYS A 273 -0.64 4.43 16.56
CA LYS A 273 0.18 4.18 17.74
C LYS A 273 1.29 3.17 17.48
N PHE A 274 1.02 2.12 16.69
CA PHE A 274 2.04 1.14 16.31
C PHE A 274 3.25 1.79 15.61
N ARG A 275 3.01 2.76 14.72
CA ARG A 275 4.08 3.45 13.98
C ARG A 275 4.94 4.37 14.85
N ALA A 276 4.46 4.76 16.02
CA ALA A 276 5.24 5.54 16.98
C ALA A 276 6.20 4.69 17.83
N LEU A 277 6.12 3.35 17.73
CA LEU A 277 7.00 2.43 18.45
C LEU A 277 8.39 2.33 17.82
N PRO A 278 9.40 1.77 18.50
CA PRO A 278 10.71 1.53 17.90
C PRO A 278 10.61 0.70 16.61
N VAL A 279 11.36 1.09 15.58
CA VAL A 279 11.37 0.43 14.26
C VAL A 279 11.71 -1.07 14.39
N SER A 280 12.62 -1.42 15.29
CA SER A 280 13.00 -2.82 15.50
C SER A 280 11.86 -3.66 16.07
N PHE A 281 11.03 -3.09 16.94
CA PHE A 281 9.81 -3.73 17.43
C PHE A 281 8.76 -3.86 16.32
N GLN A 282 8.55 -2.78 15.55
CA GLN A 282 7.64 -2.80 14.41
C GLN A 282 8.03 -3.91 13.42
N THR A 283 9.33 -4.04 13.14
CA THR A 283 9.90 -5.06 12.26
C THR A 283 9.60 -6.47 12.76
N ALA A 284 9.79 -6.74 14.05
CA ALA A 284 9.48 -8.04 14.64
C ALA A 284 7.98 -8.39 14.47
N MET A 285 7.10 -7.45 14.79
CA MET A 285 5.66 -7.68 14.72
C MET A 285 5.17 -7.86 13.28
N LEU A 286 5.66 -7.05 12.33
CA LEU A 286 5.36 -7.20 10.90
C LEU A 286 5.90 -8.52 10.34
N THR A 287 7.06 -8.98 10.82
CA THR A 287 7.64 -10.27 10.43
C THR A 287 6.76 -11.43 10.89
N VAL A 288 6.30 -11.44 12.15
CA VAL A 288 5.39 -12.49 12.66
C VAL A 288 4.03 -12.47 11.94
N MET A 289 3.47 -11.27 11.69
CA MET A 289 2.25 -11.12 10.88
C MET A 289 2.44 -11.72 9.49
N SER A 290 3.55 -11.39 8.81
CA SER A 290 3.86 -11.96 7.50
C SER A 290 4.03 -13.47 7.60
N PHE A 291 4.81 -14.02 8.53
CA PHE A 291 4.89 -15.49 8.65
C PHE A 291 3.55 -16.18 8.89
N SER A 292 2.59 -15.48 9.49
CA SER A 292 1.23 -15.97 9.71
C SER A 292 0.26 -15.71 8.56
N GLY A 293 0.73 -15.08 7.47
CA GLY A 293 -0.08 -14.78 6.27
C GLY A 293 -0.90 -13.50 6.36
N ALA A 294 -0.77 -12.71 7.42
CA ALA A 294 -1.49 -11.45 7.61
C ALA A 294 -0.81 -10.32 6.81
N ASP A 295 -0.72 -10.49 5.48
CA ASP A 295 0.08 -9.63 4.63
C ASP A 295 -0.56 -8.27 4.33
N LEU A 296 -1.90 -8.19 4.23
CA LEU A 296 -2.58 -6.92 3.94
C LEU A 296 -2.23 -5.83 4.98
N PRO A 297 -2.34 -6.09 6.30
CA PRO A 297 -1.93 -5.09 7.28
C PRO A 297 -0.42 -4.80 7.27
N VAL A 298 0.42 -5.79 6.95
CA VAL A 298 1.87 -5.59 6.76
C VAL A 298 2.14 -4.60 5.62
N PHE A 299 1.50 -4.81 4.46
CA PHE A 299 1.60 -3.92 3.31
C PHE A 299 1.12 -2.51 3.65
N GLN A 300 -0.05 -2.38 4.27
CA GLN A 300 -0.61 -1.08 4.63
C GLN A 300 0.33 -0.29 5.55
N THR A 301 0.95 -0.98 6.51
CA THR A 301 1.88 -0.36 7.46
C THR A 301 3.17 0.07 6.79
N LEU A 302 3.86 -0.87 6.14
CA LEU A 302 5.15 -0.62 5.52
C LEU A 302 5.05 0.45 4.45
N HIS A 303 4.02 0.40 3.61
CA HIS A 303 3.89 1.42 2.58
C HIS A 303 3.69 2.83 3.14
N LYS A 304 2.96 2.98 4.26
CA LYS A 304 2.78 4.29 4.90
C LYS A 304 4.10 4.74 5.54
N TYR A 305 4.76 3.84 6.27
CA TYR A 305 6.06 4.10 6.89
C TYR A 305 7.12 4.51 5.86
N LEU A 306 7.30 3.74 4.78
CA LEU A 306 8.29 4.04 3.74
C LEU A 306 7.96 5.29 2.91
N SER A 307 6.69 5.70 2.86
CA SER A 307 6.32 6.99 2.26
C SER A 307 6.71 8.18 3.13
N GLU A 308 6.78 7.98 4.45
CA GLU A 308 7.22 8.99 5.42
C GLU A 308 8.75 8.94 5.63
N HIS A 309 9.38 7.78 5.35
CA HIS A 309 10.80 7.49 5.56
C HIS A 309 11.45 6.83 4.32
N PRO A 310 11.59 7.54 3.18
CA PRO A 310 12.15 6.98 1.96
C PRO A 310 13.62 6.50 2.10
N GLU A 311 14.36 7.03 3.07
CA GLU A 311 15.72 6.60 3.44
C GLU A 311 15.75 5.20 4.07
N MET A 312 14.63 4.73 4.61
CA MET A 312 14.52 3.43 5.29
C MET A 312 14.30 2.25 4.33
N ILE A 313 14.34 2.49 3.02
CA ILE A 313 14.11 1.47 1.99
C ILE A 313 15.34 0.56 1.85
N ALA A 314 15.13 -0.74 2.09
CA ALA A 314 16.16 -1.78 2.01
C ALA A 314 15.64 -3.03 1.28
N PRO A 315 16.48 -3.81 0.57
CA PRO A 315 16.08 -5.06 -0.06
C PRO A 315 15.39 -6.06 0.88
N SER A 316 15.79 -6.10 2.16
CA SER A 316 15.14 -6.95 3.17
C SER A 316 13.66 -6.61 3.39
N VAL A 317 13.30 -5.33 3.33
CA VAL A 317 11.91 -4.87 3.44
C VAL A 317 11.09 -5.27 2.21
N ALA A 318 11.72 -5.40 1.03
CA ALA A 318 11.04 -5.92 -0.17
C ALA A 318 10.54 -7.35 0.08
N GLY A 319 11.27 -8.15 0.86
CA GLY A 319 10.84 -9.49 1.26
C GLY A 319 9.51 -9.51 2.03
N LEU A 320 9.23 -8.46 2.82
CA LEU A 320 7.94 -8.29 3.50
C LEU A 320 6.86 -7.72 2.59
N LEU A 321 7.19 -6.84 1.64
CA LEU A 321 6.22 -6.24 0.72
C LEU A 321 5.83 -7.13 -0.46
N PHE A 322 6.70 -8.07 -0.83
CA PHE A 322 6.55 -8.96 -1.99
C PHE A 322 6.86 -10.41 -1.63
N PRO A 323 6.18 -10.99 -0.63
CA PRO A 323 6.49 -12.32 -0.12
C PRO A 323 6.43 -13.39 -1.23
N THR A 324 7.22 -14.45 -1.11
CA THR A 324 7.32 -15.54 -2.11
C THR A 324 6.23 -16.62 -1.92
N ARG A 325 5.10 -16.27 -1.29
CA ARG A 325 4.01 -17.22 -1.06
C ARG A 325 3.53 -17.84 -2.36
N TYR A 326 3.31 -19.15 -2.29
CA TYR A 326 2.77 -19.93 -3.40
C TYR A 326 3.59 -19.83 -4.69
N TRP A 327 4.84 -19.36 -4.65
CA TRP A 327 5.63 -19.09 -5.87
C TRP A 327 5.72 -20.31 -6.79
N GLU A 328 5.99 -21.49 -6.24
CA GLU A 328 6.03 -22.75 -7.01
C GLU A 328 4.70 -23.02 -7.72
N LYS A 329 3.57 -22.84 -7.03
CA LYS A 329 2.23 -23.00 -7.62
C LYS A 329 1.95 -21.93 -8.67
N ILE A 330 2.31 -20.68 -8.40
CA ILE A 330 2.13 -19.57 -9.35
C ILE A 330 2.89 -19.88 -10.64
N VAL A 331 4.17 -20.28 -10.55
CA VAL A 331 4.98 -20.68 -11.71
C VAL A 331 4.35 -21.87 -12.43
N GLN A 332 3.92 -22.90 -11.69
CA GLN A 332 3.28 -24.09 -12.25
C GLN A 332 2.00 -23.77 -13.05
N TYR A 333 1.15 -22.88 -12.55
CA TYR A 333 -0.16 -22.56 -13.16
C TYR A 333 -0.13 -21.37 -14.12
N SER A 334 1.03 -20.72 -14.32
CA SER A 334 1.17 -19.56 -15.22
C SER A 334 1.84 -19.92 -16.55
N ALA A 335 1.56 -21.09 -17.13
CA ALA A 335 2.20 -21.55 -18.37
C ALA A 335 2.04 -20.58 -19.56
N HIS A 336 0.99 -19.74 -19.55
CA HIS A 336 0.66 -18.80 -20.61
C HIS A 336 0.63 -17.33 -20.15
N ALA A 337 1.12 -17.03 -18.96
CA ALA A 337 1.15 -15.68 -18.40
C ALA A 337 2.47 -15.45 -17.64
N ASP A 338 2.93 -14.21 -17.56
CA ASP A 338 4.09 -13.89 -16.72
C ASP A 338 3.76 -14.19 -15.24
N PRO A 339 4.49 -15.11 -14.57
CA PRO A 339 4.29 -15.41 -13.15
C PRO A 339 4.39 -14.19 -12.24
N LEU A 340 5.21 -13.18 -12.61
CA LEU A 340 5.32 -11.93 -11.87
C LEU A 340 4.04 -11.11 -11.97
N LEU A 341 3.42 -11.04 -13.16
CA LEU A 341 2.12 -10.40 -13.34
C LEU A 341 1.04 -11.08 -12.50
N VAL A 342 0.98 -12.42 -12.54
CA VAL A 342 0.02 -13.20 -11.73
C VAL A 342 0.23 -12.93 -10.24
N LYS A 343 1.48 -12.94 -9.76
CA LYS A 343 1.81 -12.60 -8.37
C LYS A 343 1.40 -11.17 -8.01
N ALA A 344 1.62 -10.20 -8.88
CA ALA A 344 1.25 -8.81 -8.67
C ALA A 344 -0.28 -8.65 -8.56
N LEU A 345 -1.05 -9.36 -9.40
CA LEU A 345 -2.51 -9.39 -9.34
C LEU A 345 -3.00 -10.01 -8.02
N ILE A 346 -2.47 -11.17 -7.60
CA ILE A 346 -2.82 -11.78 -6.31
C ILE A 346 -2.55 -10.81 -5.15
N ARG A 347 -1.40 -10.14 -5.16
CA ARG A 347 -1.04 -9.15 -4.14
C ARG A 347 -2.06 -8.00 -4.07
N GLN A 348 -2.51 -7.51 -5.22
CA GLN A 348 -3.45 -6.39 -5.31
C GLN A 348 -4.89 -6.77 -4.93
N GLU A 349 -5.35 -7.95 -5.36
CA GLU A 349 -6.73 -8.41 -5.18
C GLU A 349 -7.00 -8.97 -3.78
N SER A 350 -6.08 -9.80 -3.26
CA SER A 350 -6.31 -10.54 -2.02
C SER A 350 -5.20 -10.37 -0.99
N ALA A 351 -4.08 -9.71 -1.35
CA ALA A 351 -2.87 -9.69 -0.54
C ALA A 351 -2.46 -11.10 -0.08
N PHE A 352 -2.54 -12.07 -1.00
CA PHE A 352 -2.26 -13.49 -0.75
C PHE A 352 -3.17 -14.18 0.28
N ASN A 353 -4.28 -13.57 0.70
CA ASN A 353 -5.26 -14.21 1.57
C ASN A 353 -6.21 -15.10 0.74
N PRO A 354 -6.17 -16.44 0.88
CA PRO A 354 -7.04 -17.35 0.12
C PRO A 354 -8.54 -17.26 0.52
N LEU A 355 -8.86 -16.54 1.60
CA LEU A 355 -10.22 -16.32 2.08
C LEU A 355 -10.73 -14.90 1.80
N ALA A 356 -9.97 -14.09 1.05
CA ALA A 356 -10.38 -12.74 0.70
C ALA A 356 -11.69 -12.77 -0.10
N ARG A 357 -12.63 -11.88 0.26
CA ARG A 357 -13.88 -11.71 -0.48
C ARG A 357 -14.16 -10.24 -0.71
N SER A 358 -14.43 -9.87 -1.95
CA SER A 358 -14.81 -8.49 -2.28
C SER A 358 -16.27 -8.21 -1.88
N ARG A 359 -16.65 -6.93 -1.82
CA ARG A 359 -18.07 -6.54 -1.63
C ARG A 359 -18.98 -7.04 -2.76
N ALA A 360 -18.41 -7.23 -3.95
CA ALA A 360 -19.09 -7.81 -5.11
C ALA A 360 -19.09 -9.35 -5.09
N ARG A 361 -18.59 -9.98 -4.01
CA ARG A 361 -18.51 -11.44 -3.81
C ARG A 361 -17.55 -12.17 -4.76
N ALA A 362 -16.59 -11.46 -5.37
CA ALA A 362 -15.43 -12.13 -5.94
C ALA A 362 -14.66 -12.82 -4.81
N ALA A 363 -14.28 -14.09 -5.00
CA ALA A 363 -13.65 -14.96 -4.03
C ALA A 363 -12.56 -15.81 -4.70
#